data_AF-A0A4Q2LK03-F1
#
_entry.id   AF-A0A4Q2LK03-F1
#
_cell.length_a   1.000
_cell.length_b   1.000
_cell.length_c   1.000
_cell.angle_alpha   90.00
_cell.angle_beta   90.00
_cell.angle_gamma   90.00
#
_symmetry.space_group_name_H-M   'P 1'
#
loop_
_entity.id
_entity.type
_entity.pdbx_description
1 polymer ?
#
loop_
_entity_poly.entity_id
_entity_poly.type
_entity_poly.pdbx_seq_one_letter_code
_entity_poly.pdbx_strand_id
1 'polypeptide(L)'
;MVTRLRTKNDAVLVMVVLSILYALFGEVIYYFAYTNDAVAEKFNILTCLLIILYTLPVVLLFRNKYWALYLLVIVLSPFFSILFLLLFGGFTPVKEDDMGVGFLYILVWIIQEFCMIVSALLGLIINFFIARLKKKHVAR
;
A
#
# COMPACT_ATOMS: atom_id res chain seq x y z
N MET A 1 15.08 3.73 16.83
CA MET A 1 16.05 2.87 16.12
C MET A 1 15.36 2.36 14.86
N VAL A 2 15.54 3.02 13.70
CA VAL A 2 14.87 2.60 12.46
C VAL A 2 15.65 1.40 11.90
N THR A 3 15.07 0.21 12.01
CA THR A 3 15.63 -1.06 11.56
C THR A 3 15.80 -1.07 10.05
N ARG A 4 17.01 -0.81 9.56
CA ARG A 4 17.35 -1.07 8.16
C ARG A 4 17.30 -2.57 7.89
N LEU A 5 16.75 -2.95 6.74
CA LEU A 5 16.82 -4.31 6.21
C LEU A 5 18.29 -4.73 6.09
N ARG A 6 18.71 -5.71 6.90
CA ARG A 6 20.11 -6.16 6.97
C ARG A 6 20.41 -7.19 5.88
N THR A 7 19.48 -8.11 5.63
CA THR A 7 19.66 -9.18 4.64
C THR A 7 18.62 -9.13 3.51
N LYS A 8 18.89 -9.82 2.41
CA LYS A 8 17.94 -10.00 1.31
C LYS A 8 16.68 -10.74 1.78
N ASN A 9 16.85 -11.73 2.67
CA ASN A 9 15.73 -12.52 3.21
C ASN A 9 14.79 -11.66 4.04
N ASP A 10 15.34 -10.75 4.87
CA ASP A 10 14.53 -9.81 5.64
C ASP A 10 13.73 -8.89 4.71
N ALA A 11 14.35 -8.43 3.62
CA ALA A 11 13.70 -7.56 2.66
C ALA A 11 12.56 -8.25 1.89
N VAL A 12 12.75 -9.52 1.55
CA VAL A 12 11.71 -10.35 0.93
C VAL A 12 10.56 -10.60 1.92
N LEU A 13 10.87 -10.95 3.16
CA LEU A 13 9.85 -11.17 4.19
C LEU A 13 9.03 -9.91 4.44
N VAL A 14 9.67 -8.75 4.59
CA VAL A 14 8.98 -7.47 4.77
C VAL A 14 8.13 -7.12 3.55
N MET A 15 8.61 -7.38 2.34
CA MET A 15 7.85 -7.19 1.10
C MET A 15 6.59 -8.05 1.08
N VAL A 16 6.69 -9.34 1.39
CA VAL A 16 5.52 -10.24 1.46
C VAL A 16 4.53 -9.78 2.55
N VAL A 17 5.02 -9.45 3.74
CA VAL A 17 4.18 -8.97 4.84
C VAL A 17 3.47 -7.67 4.46
N LEU A 18 4.15 -6.72 3.82
CA LEU A 18 3.52 -5.47 3.37
C LEU A 18 2.47 -5.72 2.29
N SER A 19 2.70 -6.63 1.36
CA SER A 19 1.68 -6.99 0.35
C SER A 19 0.41 -7.54 0.99
N ILE A 20 0.56 -8.42 1.99
CA ILE A 20 -0.56 -8.98 2.76
C ILE A 20 -1.29 -7.86 3.52
N LEU A 21 -0.55 -7.00 4.22
CA LEU A 21 -1.14 -5.90 5.01
C LEU A 21 -1.87 -4.89 4.12
N TYR A 22 -1.31 -4.57 2.97
CA TYR A 22 -1.94 -3.66 2.02
C TYR A 22 -3.22 -4.28 1.46
N ALA A 23 -3.19 -5.52 1.00
CA ALA A 23 -4.41 -6.21 0.59
C ALA A 23 -5.48 -6.21 1.70
N LEU A 24 -5.11 -6.49 2.97
CA LEU A 24 -6.03 -6.40 4.11
C LEU A 24 -6.61 -4.99 4.31
N PHE A 25 -5.80 -3.93 4.17
CA PHE A 25 -6.31 -2.57 4.26
C PHE A 25 -7.34 -2.27 3.16
N GLY A 26 -7.16 -2.83 1.97
CA GLY A 26 -8.13 -2.72 0.88
C GLY A 26 -9.48 -3.30 1.24
N GLU A 27 -9.47 -4.53 1.74
CA GLU A 27 -10.68 -5.23 2.20
C GLU A 27 -11.38 -4.46 3.32
N VAL A 28 -10.62 -3.93 4.28
CA VAL A 28 -11.15 -3.13 5.39
C VAL A 28 -11.79 -1.83 4.88
N ILE A 29 -11.11 -1.12 3.97
CA ILE A 29 -11.63 0.11 3.38
C ILE A 29 -12.90 -0.16 2.59
N TYR A 30 -12.92 -1.23 1.79
CA TYR A 30 -14.08 -1.64 1.03
C TYR A 30 -15.26 -1.95 1.97
N TYR A 31 -15.04 -2.75 3.02
CA TYR A 31 -16.08 -3.07 3.99
C TYR A 31 -16.66 -1.81 4.66
N PHE A 32 -15.79 -0.87 5.06
CA PHE A 32 -16.24 0.40 5.64
C PHE A 32 -16.96 1.29 4.63
N ALA A 33 -16.49 1.37 3.39
CA ALA A 33 -17.13 2.14 2.33
C ALA A 33 -18.50 1.54 1.93
N TYR A 34 -18.63 0.22 1.98
CA TYR A 34 -19.89 -0.47 1.69
C TYR A 34 -20.92 -0.29 2.80
N THR A 35 -20.49 -0.26 4.06
CA THR A 35 -21.39 -0.16 5.22
C THR A 35 -21.67 1.28 5.66
N ASN A 36 -20.85 2.25 5.27
CA ASN A 36 -20.96 3.65 5.65
C ASN A 36 -20.67 4.59 4.47
N ASP A 37 -21.70 5.26 3.96
CA ASP A 37 -21.60 6.23 2.86
C ASP A 37 -20.63 7.39 3.17
N ALA A 38 -20.50 7.77 4.45
CA ALA A 38 -19.57 8.83 4.89
C ALA A 38 -18.10 8.54 4.57
N VAL A 39 -17.72 7.27 4.40
CA VAL A 39 -16.35 6.88 4.01
C VAL A 39 -16.15 7.12 2.52
N ALA A 40 -17.16 6.81 1.69
CA ALA A 40 -17.12 7.07 0.26
C ALA A 40 -17.04 8.58 -0.04
N GLU A 41 -17.77 9.40 0.71
CA GLU A 41 -17.69 10.87 0.60
C GLU A 41 -16.31 11.45 0.94
N LYS A 42 -15.52 10.73 1.74
CA LYS A 42 -14.21 11.18 2.25
C LYS A 42 -13.04 10.47 1.58
N PHE A 43 -13.23 9.86 0.41
CA PHE A 43 -12.14 9.17 -0.31
C PHE A 43 -10.91 10.05 -0.56
N ASN A 44 -11.08 11.36 -0.75
CA ASN A 44 -9.94 12.29 -0.89
C ASN A 44 -9.04 12.30 0.35
N ILE A 45 -9.63 12.38 1.54
CA ILE A 45 -8.89 12.39 2.81
C ILE A 45 -8.22 11.03 3.02
N LEU A 46 -8.96 9.94 2.79
CA LEU A 46 -8.44 8.58 2.90
C LEU A 46 -7.24 8.36 1.96
N THR A 47 -7.34 8.81 0.72
CA THR A 47 -6.26 8.75 -0.28
C THR A 47 -5.00 9.44 0.22
N CYS A 48 -5.11 10.66 0.76
CA CYS A 48 -3.98 11.37 1.35
C CYS A 48 -3.33 10.59 2.51
N LEU A 49 -4.15 10.01 3.40
CA LEU A 49 -3.65 9.22 4.52
C LEU A 49 -2.93 7.95 4.06
N LEU A 50 -3.49 7.24 3.07
CA LEU A 50 -2.87 6.06 2.48
C LEU A 50 -1.54 6.39 1.81
N ILE A 51 -1.47 7.49 1.07
CA ILE A 51 -0.21 7.93 0.45
C ILE A 51 0.86 8.19 1.52
N ILE A 52 0.52 8.88 2.61
CA ILE A 52 1.47 9.12 3.70
C ILE A 52 1.92 7.79 4.31
N LEU A 53 0.95 6.92 4.64
CA LEU A 53 1.22 5.64 5.30
C LEU A 53 2.08 4.72 4.44
N TYR A 54 1.75 4.58 3.16
CA TYR A 54 2.46 3.71 2.21
C TYR A 54 3.82 4.27 1.81
N THR A 55 4.03 5.58 1.91
CA THR A 55 5.35 6.20 1.66
C THR A 55 6.36 5.85 2.76
N LEU A 56 5.91 5.69 4.01
CA LEU A 56 6.79 5.40 5.16
C LEU A 56 7.71 4.18 4.94
N PRO A 57 7.21 2.97 4.59
CA PRO A 57 8.07 1.82 4.39
C PRO A 57 9.07 2.02 3.24
N VAL A 58 8.71 2.76 2.19
CA VAL A 58 9.62 3.07 1.07
C VAL A 58 10.81 3.92 1.55
N VAL A 59 10.54 4.94 2.36
CA VAL A 59 11.57 5.85 2.89
C VAL A 59 12.42 5.19 3.98
N LEU A 60 11.78 4.44 4.88
CA LEU A 60 12.43 3.93 6.09
C LEU A 60 13.11 2.57 5.88
N LEU A 61 12.45 1.64 5.18
CA LEU A 61 12.86 0.24 5.09
C LEU A 61 13.60 -0.06 3.78
N PHE A 62 13.07 0.37 2.64
CA PHE A 62 13.61 0.02 1.31
C PHE A 62 14.69 0.97 0.78
N ARG A 63 15.30 1.78 1.64
CA ARG A 63 16.30 2.77 1.23
C ARG A 63 17.50 2.11 0.54
N ASN A 64 17.76 2.51 -0.71
CA ASN A 64 18.82 2.02 -1.61
C ASN A 64 18.59 0.61 -2.18
N LYS A 65 19.38 -0.40 -1.78
CA LYS A 65 19.63 -1.64 -2.55
C LYS A 65 18.37 -2.47 -2.86
N TYR A 66 17.32 -2.30 -2.06
CA TYR A 66 16.11 -3.11 -2.14
C TYR A 66 14.87 -2.34 -2.62
N TRP A 67 15.03 -1.11 -3.13
CA TRP A 67 13.89 -0.29 -3.59
C TRP A 67 13.03 -1.01 -4.63
N ALA A 68 13.66 -1.80 -5.51
CA ALA A 68 12.96 -2.58 -6.54
C ALA A 68 12.06 -3.67 -5.94
N LEU A 69 12.32 -4.16 -4.72
CA LEU A 69 11.42 -5.10 -4.05
C LEU A 69 10.10 -4.43 -3.64
N TYR A 70 10.08 -3.11 -3.44
CA TYR A 70 8.82 -2.42 -3.19
C TYR A 70 7.88 -2.47 -4.41
N LEU A 71 8.42 -2.51 -5.63
CA LEU A 71 7.58 -2.70 -6.84
C LEU A 71 6.86 -4.05 -6.82
N LEU A 72 7.48 -5.08 -6.25
CA LEU A 72 6.82 -6.37 -6.06
C LEU A 72 5.68 -6.28 -5.03
N VAL A 73 5.72 -5.33 -4.09
CA VAL A 73 4.60 -5.11 -3.17
C VAL A 73 3.35 -4.70 -3.94
N ILE A 74 3.50 -3.76 -4.88
CA ILE A 74 2.44 -3.27 -5.78
C ILE A 74 1.88 -4.43 -6.61
N VAL A 75 2.74 -5.31 -7.12
CA VAL A 75 2.30 -6.44 -7.94
C VAL A 75 1.64 -7.55 -7.12
N LEU A 76 2.13 -7.83 -5.91
CA LEU A 76 1.65 -8.93 -5.07
C LEU A 76 0.38 -8.57 -4.29
N SER A 77 0.19 -7.30 -3.93
CA SER A 77 -1.00 -6.82 -3.21
C SER A 77 -2.31 -7.24 -3.89
N PRO A 78 -2.49 -7.08 -5.22
CA PRO A 78 -3.66 -7.59 -5.95
C PRO A 78 -3.91 -9.09 -5.80
N PHE A 79 -2.86 -9.91 -5.85
CA PHE A 79 -3.01 -11.36 -5.71
C PHE A 79 -3.48 -11.74 -4.30
N PHE A 80 -2.97 -11.06 -3.27
CA PHE A 80 -3.47 -11.24 -1.90
C PHE A 80 -4.88 -10.69 -1.73
N SER A 81 -5.26 -9.61 -2.41
CA SER A 81 -6.63 -9.09 -2.39
C SER A 81 -7.60 -10.10 -2.99
N ILE A 82 -7.26 -10.70 -4.14
CA ILE A 82 -8.05 -11.79 -4.73
C ILE A 82 -8.13 -13.00 -3.78
N LEU A 83 -7.02 -13.36 -3.14
CA LEU A 83 -7.01 -14.43 -2.14
C LEU A 83 -7.97 -14.11 -0.98
N PHE A 84 -7.97 -12.87 -0.49
CA PHE A 84 -8.88 -12.43 0.57
C PHE A 84 -10.32 -12.37 0.12
N LEU A 85 -10.61 -11.94 -1.11
CA LEU A 85 -11.95 -12.04 -1.68
C LEU A 85 -12.44 -13.49 -1.70
N LEU A 86 -11.59 -14.46 -2.04
CA LEU A 86 -11.95 -15.88 -2.01
C LEU A 86 -12.14 -16.43 -0.59
N LEU A 87 -11.30 -16.00 0.36
CA LEU A 87 -11.34 -16.48 1.75
C LEU A 87 -12.47 -15.82 2.56
N PHE A 88 -12.71 -14.53 2.34
CA PHE A 88 -13.61 -13.68 3.12
C PHE A 88 -14.89 -13.28 2.37
N GLY A 89 -14.95 -13.45 1.05
CA GLY A 89 -16.13 -13.10 0.26
C GLY A 89 -17.39 -13.86 0.65
N GLY A 90 -17.25 -15.07 1.22
CA GLY A 90 -18.36 -15.82 1.83
C GLY A 90 -18.84 -15.27 3.18
N PHE A 91 -18.05 -14.42 3.85
CA PHE A 91 -18.39 -13.82 5.15
C PHE A 91 -19.01 -12.43 5.03
N THR A 92 -18.84 -11.76 3.89
CA THR A 92 -19.49 -10.48 3.63
C THR A 92 -20.93 -10.70 3.18
N PRO A 93 -21.93 -10.11 3.86
CA PRO A 93 -23.34 -10.22 3.49
C PRO A 93 -23.60 -9.35 2.25
N VAL A 94 -23.14 -9.81 1.09
CA VAL A 94 -23.34 -9.16 -0.20
C VAL A 94 -24.59 -9.76 -0.83
N LYS A 95 -25.55 -8.90 -1.22
CA LYS A 95 -26.68 -9.36 -2.03
C LYS A 95 -26.16 -9.79 -3.39
N GLU A 96 -26.46 -11.02 -3.81
CA GLU A 96 -25.93 -11.65 -5.04
C GLU A 96 -26.21 -10.84 -6.32
N ASP A 97 -27.18 -9.92 -6.31
CA ASP A 97 -27.59 -9.09 -7.46
C ASP A 97 -27.16 -7.61 -7.37
N ASP A 98 -26.36 -7.22 -6.38
CA ASP A 98 -25.93 -5.82 -6.25
C ASP A 98 -24.64 -5.55 -7.05
N MET A 99 -24.79 -5.24 -8.34
CA MET A 99 -23.67 -4.83 -9.20
C MET A 99 -22.90 -3.61 -8.66
N GLY A 100 -23.52 -2.76 -7.83
CA GLY A 100 -22.87 -1.62 -7.20
C GLY A 100 -21.72 -2.04 -6.27
N VAL A 101 -21.82 -3.23 -5.68
CA VAL A 101 -20.83 -3.80 -4.78
C VAL A 101 -19.53 -4.13 -5.51
N GLY A 102 -19.64 -4.80 -6.67
CA GLY A 102 -18.48 -5.12 -7.50
C GLY A 102 -17.79 -3.86 -8.00
N PHE A 103 -18.55 -2.83 -8.38
CA PHE A 103 -18.00 -1.56 -8.82
C PHE A 103 -17.26 -0.83 -7.68
N LEU A 104 -17.83 -0.80 -6.48
CA LEU A 104 -17.19 -0.20 -5.30
C LEU A 104 -15.88 -0.90 -4.97
N TYR A 105 -15.85 -2.24 -5.03
CA TYR A 105 -14.62 -3.02 -4.79
C TYR A 105 -13.52 -2.66 -5.78
N ILE A 106 -13.85 -2.63 -7.08
CA ILE A 106 -12.91 -2.23 -8.14
C ILE A 106 -12.41 -0.80 -7.91
N LEU A 107 -13.30 0.13 -7.53
CA LEU A 107 -12.94 1.52 -7.28
C LEU A 107 -11.96 1.65 -6.09
N VAL A 108 -12.23 0.96 -4.97
CA VAL A 108 -11.33 0.92 -3.82
C VAL A 108 -9.97 0.33 -4.20
N TRP A 109 -9.97 -0.75 -4.97
CA TRP A 109 -8.75 -1.40 -5.46
C TRP A 109 -7.92 -0.46 -6.35
N ILE A 110 -8.55 0.27 -7.28
CA ILE A 110 -7.87 1.26 -8.14
C ILE A 110 -7.26 2.38 -7.29
N ILE A 111 -8.02 2.95 -6.34
CA ILE A 111 -7.52 4.00 -5.45
C ILE A 111 -6.31 3.51 -4.67
N GLN A 112 -6.38 2.28 -4.17
CA GLN A 112 -5.32 1.69 -3.39
C GLN A 112 -4.04 1.47 -4.20
N GLU A 113 -4.16 0.90 -5.40
CA GLU A 113 -3.01 0.73 -6.30
C GLU A 113 -2.40 2.07 -6.69
N PHE A 114 -3.24 3.05 -7.02
CA PHE A 114 -2.80 4.41 -7.27
C PHE A 114 -2.01 4.99 -6.09
N CYS A 115 -2.52 4.84 -4.85
CA CYS A 115 -1.83 5.28 -3.64
C CYS A 115 -0.45 4.62 -3.50
N MET A 116 -0.34 3.32 -3.74
CA MET A 116 0.93 2.60 -3.63
C MET A 116 1.95 3.05 -4.68
N ILE A 117 1.51 3.28 -5.92
CA ILE A 117 2.37 3.79 -7.01
C ILE A 117 2.88 5.19 -6.67
N VAL A 118 1.98 6.10 -6.27
CA VAL A 118 2.36 7.48 -5.87
C VAL A 118 3.32 7.45 -4.68
N SER A 119 3.07 6.58 -3.71
CA SER A 119 3.93 6.42 -2.53
C SER A 119 5.31 5.89 -2.86
N ALA A 120 5.41 4.97 -3.83
CA ALA A 120 6.70 4.49 -4.35
C ALA A 120 7.52 5.66 -4.92
N LEU A 121 6.89 6.47 -5.78
CA LEU A 121 7.53 7.62 -6.42
C LEU A 121 7.96 8.67 -5.38
N LEU A 122 7.07 9.04 -4.47
CA LEU A 122 7.37 9.98 -3.38
C LEU A 122 8.51 9.47 -2.50
N GLY A 123 8.48 8.20 -2.12
CA GLY A 123 9.52 7.61 -1.29
C GLY A 123 10.89 7.58 -1.99
N LEU A 124 10.93 7.33 -3.30
CA LEU A 124 12.15 7.44 -4.11
C LEU A 124 12.67 8.88 -4.16
N ILE A 125 11.80 9.86 -4.39
CA ILE A 125 12.14 11.28 -4.40
C ILE A 125 12.73 11.71 -3.06
N ILE A 126 12.07 11.36 -1.94
CA ILE A 126 12.54 11.67 -0.59
C ILE A 126 13.91 11.03 -0.33
N ASN A 127 14.09 9.76 -0.69
CA ASN A 127 15.37 9.06 -0.53
C ASN A 127 16.48 9.71 -1.36
N PHE A 128 16.19 10.18 -2.58
CA PHE A 128 17.13 10.90 -3.43
C PHE A 128 17.59 12.22 -2.78
N PHE A 129 16.67 13.02 -2.26
CA PHE A 129 17.01 14.27 -1.54
C PHE A 129 17.83 13.99 -0.28
N ILE A 130 17.45 12.98 0.53
CA ILE A 130 18.21 12.59 1.73
C ILE A 130 19.65 12.19 1.36
N ALA A 131 19.84 11.43 0.26
CA ALA A 131 21.17 11.03 -0.19
C ALA A 131 22.01 12.24 -0.62
N ARG A 132 21.41 13.20 -1.34
CA ARG A 132 22.08 14.43 -1.79
C ARG A 132 22.49 15.32 -0.62
N LEU A 133 21.63 15.49 0.39
CA LEU A 133 21.92 16.27 1.59
C LEU A 133 23.08 15.67 2.40
N LYS A 134 23.13 14.34 2.54
CA LYS A 134 24.25 13.66 3.23
C LYS A 134 25.58 13.85 2.52
N LYS A 135 25.60 13.78 1.18
CA LYS A 135 26.81 14.01 0.38
C LYS A 135 27.38 15.42 0.59
N LYS A 136 26.50 16.43 0.70
CA LYS A 136 26.90 17.83 0.91
C LYS A 136 27.52 18.09 2.29
N HIS A 137 27.13 17.33 3.32
CA HIS A 137 27.66 17.48 4.67
C HIS A 137 29.02 16.80 4.91
N VAL A 138 29.37 15.77 4.13
CA VAL A 138 30.66 15.06 4.25
C VAL A 138 31.79 15.74 3.48
N ALA A 139 31.46 16.63 2.54
CA ALA A 139 32.42 17.38 1.73
C ALA A 139 32.78 18.77 2.32
N ARG A 140 32.40 19.04 3.57
CA ARG A 140 32.78 20.21 4.37
C ARG A 140 33.50 19.75 5.62
#